data_AF-A0A932X1Y5-F1
#
_entry.id   AF-A0A932X1Y5-F1
#
_cell.length_a   1.000
_cell.length_b   1.000
_cell.length_c   1.000
_cell.angle_alpha   90.00
_cell.angle_beta   90.00
_cell.angle_gamma   90.00
#
_symmetry.space_group_name_H-M   'P 1'
#
loop_
_entity.id
_entity.type
_entity.pdbx_description
1 polymer ?
#
loop_
_entity_poly.entity_id
_entity_poly.type
_entity_poly.pdbx_seq_one_letter_code
_entity_poly.pdbx_strand_id
1 'polypeptide(L)'
;MEPPQSLLLARRGPSRPGAGSRPGYCGKGDVATLPGLALFLDLAGIVALSAGAALSRHWERRSDRFALEMTDDPAAFISAMRKLAEQNLADPDPPAPIEALLYDHPSIRNRITMALEYQAMREEQRATRNE
;
A
#
# COMPACT_ATOMS: atom_id res chain seq x y z
N MET A 1 -35.19 71.20 23.05
CA MET A 1 -34.75 71.41 21.65
C MET A 1 -33.23 71.21 21.69
N GLU A 2 -32.78 70.04 21.24
CA GLU A 2 -31.40 69.48 21.31
C GLU A 2 -30.33 70.36 20.62
N PRO A 3 -28.98 70.17 20.77
CA PRO A 3 -28.19 69.07 21.39
C PRO A 3 -26.96 69.58 22.24
N PRO A 4 -25.96 68.76 22.69
CA PRO A 4 -24.81 68.43 21.82
C PRO A 4 -24.14 67.04 22.04
N GLN A 5 -23.50 66.58 20.97
CA GLN A 5 -22.56 65.47 20.91
C GLN A 5 -21.16 65.89 21.42
N SER A 6 -20.52 65.07 22.26
CA SER A 6 -19.05 65.02 22.46
C SER A 6 -18.70 63.64 23.04
N LEU A 7 -18.19 62.71 22.24
CA LEU A 7 -16.77 62.42 21.96
C LEU A 7 -15.93 62.07 23.21
N LEU A 8 -15.32 60.88 23.15
CA LEU A 8 -13.97 60.51 23.63
C LEU A 8 -13.82 59.53 24.82
N LEU A 9 -13.29 58.35 24.48
CA LEU A 9 -12.41 57.42 25.22
C LEU A 9 -12.75 56.96 26.66
N ALA A 10 -13.06 55.66 26.78
CA ALA A 10 -12.43 54.75 27.75
C ALA A 10 -12.72 53.30 27.34
N ARG A 11 -11.83 52.65 26.59
CA ARG A 11 -10.86 51.69 27.13
C ARG A 11 -11.49 50.69 28.12
N ARG A 12 -11.68 49.45 27.66
CA ARG A 12 -10.96 48.24 28.13
C ARG A 12 -11.82 47.03 27.79
N GLY A 13 -11.42 46.30 26.75
CA GLY A 13 -11.94 44.95 26.55
C GLY A 13 -11.68 44.10 27.80
N PRO A 14 -12.56 43.16 28.15
CA PRO A 14 -12.23 42.18 29.17
C PRO A 14 -11.16 41.24 28.59
N SER A 15 -9.90 41.54 28.89
CA SER A 15 -8.86 40.53 28.94
C SER A 15 -9.31 39.44 29.93
N ARG A 16 -9.61 38.25 29.43
CA ARG A 16 -9.53 37.03 30.22
C ARG A 16 -8.30 36.24 29.78
N PRO A 17 -7.15 36.39 30.46
CA PRO A 17 -6.15 35.35 30.47
C PRO A 17 -6.55 34.30 31.51
N GLY A 18 -6.55 33.03 31.10
CA GLY A 18 -6.60 31.90 32.03
C GLY A 18 -7.87 31.06 31.96
N ALA A 19 -7.74 29.92 31.30
CA ALA A 19 -8.10 28.58 31.78
C ALA A 19 -8.13 27.67 30.55
N GLY A 20 -7.32 26.61 30.56
CA GLY A 20 -7.08 25.75 29.41
C GLY A 20 -8.36 25.25 28.76
N SER A 21 -8.71 25.83 27.61
CA SER A 21 -9.67 25.25 26.71
C SER A 21 -8.97 24.07 26.05
N ARG A 22 -9.19 22.87 26.61
CA ARG A 22 -9.04 21.63 25.84
C ARG A 22 -9.76 21.87 24.51
N PRO A 23 -9.18 21.53 23.35
CA PRO A 23 -9.92 21.58 22.08
C PRO A 23 -11.16 20.71 22.26
N GLY A 24 -12.30 21.36 22.49
CA GLY A 24 -13.56 20.71 22.79
C GLY A 24 -14.26 20.50 21.46
N TYR A 25 -14.37 19.24 21.04
CA TYR A 25 -15.14 18.87 19.85
C TYR A 25 -16.59 19.32 20.03
N CYS A 26 -17.00 20.37 19.31
CA CYS A 26 -18.31 21.00 19.43
C CYS A 26 -19.27 20.35 18.42
N GLY A 27 -19.68 19.11 18.72
CA GLY A 27 -20.68 18.37 17.95
C GLY A 27 -20.13 17.49 16.81
N LYS A 28 -21.01 16.66 16.23
CA LYS A 28 -20.66 15.61 15.25
C LYS A 28 -20.14 16.14 13.90
N GLY A 29 -20.30 17.44 13.64
CA GLY A 29 -19.86 18.11 12.41
C GLY A 29 -18.75 19.14 12.64
N ASP A 30 -18.07 19.09 13.79
CA ASP A 30 -16.97 20.01 14.07
C ASP A 30 -15.77 19.69 13.16
N VAL A 31 -15.24 20.73 12.51
CA VAL A 31 -14.02 20.68 11.69
C VAL A 31 -12.84 20.17 12.51
N ALA A 32 -12.82 20.38 13.83
CA ALA A 32 -11.80 19.85 14.72
C ALA A 32 -11.73 18.31 14.74
N THR A 33 -12.78 17.59 14.30
CA THR A 33 -12.79 16.12 14.20
C THR A 33 -12.09 15.60 12.93
N LEU A 34 -11.87 16.45 11.92
CA LEU A 34 -11.30 16.03 10.63
C LEU A 34 -9.93 15.36 10.74
N PRO A 35 -8.96 15.85 11.55
CA PRO A 35 -7.68 15.16 11.68
C PRO A 35 -7.81 13.75 12.26
N GLY A 36 -8.75 13.54 13.19
CA GLY A 36 -9.02 12.23 13.76
C GLY A 36 -9.67 11.28 12.75
N LEU A 37 -10.61 11.80 11.95
CA LEU A 37 -11.21 11.04 10.84
C LEU A 37 -10.17 10.69 9.77
N ALA A 38 -9.33 11.65 9.38
CA ALA A 38 -8.24 11.42 8.41
C ALA A 38 -7.31 10.31 8.90
N LEU A 39 -6.83 10.41 10.15
CA LEU A 39 -5.95 9.38 10.74
C LEU A 39 -6.61 7.99 10.77
N PHE A 40 -7.91 7.93 11.08
CA PHE A 40 -8.66 6.67 11.05
C PHE A 40 -8.75 6.09 9.63
N LEU A 41 -9.09 6.93 8.65
CA LEU A 41 -9.18 6.52 7.24
C LEU A 41 -7.81 6.09 6.69
N ASP A 42 -6.74 6.79 7.05
CA ASP A 42 -5.38 6.43 6.65
C ASP A 42 -4.98 5.06 7.20
N LEU A 43 -5.25 4.81 8.49
CA LEU A 43 -4.95 3.52 9.10
C LEU A 43 -5.77 2.39 8.49
N ALA A 44 -7.07 2.63 8.27
CA ALA A 44 -7.94 1.68 7.58
C ALA A 44 -7.47 1.44 6.14
N GLY A 45 -7.01 2.50 5.46
CA GLY A 45 -6.47 2.47 4.11
C GLY A 45 -5.21 1.62 4.02
N ILE A 46 -4.26 1.79 4.94
CA ILE A 46 -3.03 0.98 4.99
C ILE A 46 -3.38 -0.52 5.11
N VAL A 47 -4.30 -0.87 6.02
CA VAL A 47 -4.72 -2.27 6.20
C VAL A 47 -5.41 -2.80 4.94
N ALA A 48 -6.30 -2.01 4.33
CA ALA A 48 -7.00 -2.39 3.11
C ALA A 48 -6.03 -2.60 1.93
N LEU A 49 -5.05 -1.70 1.77
CA LEU A 49 -4.04 -1.79 0.71
C LEU A 49 -3.14 -3.01 0.90
N SER A 50 -2.63 -3.26 2.11
CA SER A 50 -1.82 -4.46 2.37
C SER A 50 -2.59 -5.76 2.15
N ALA A 51 -3.88 -5.79 2.51
CA ALA A 51 -4.75 -6.94 2.22
C ALA A 51 -4.99 -7.13 0.70
N GLY A 52 -5.24 -6.03 -0.02
CA GLY A 52 -5.37 -6.04 -1.48
C GLY A 52 -4.10 -6.53 -2.18
N ALA A 53 -2.94 -6.05 -1.74
CA ALA A 53 -1.63 -6.50 -2.24
C ALA A 53 -1.43 -8.00 -1.99
N ALA A 54 -1.80 -8.53 -0.82
CA ALA A 54 -1.71 -9.96 -0.53
C ALA A 54 -2.59 -10.81 -1.46
N LEU A 55 -3.82 -10.35 -1.75
CA LEU A 55 -4.73 -11.02 -2.68
C LEU A 55 -4.19 -10.98 -4.12
N SER A 56 -3.69 -9.82 -4.55
CA SER A 56 -3.05 -9.65 -5.85
C SER A 56 -1.89 -10.64 -6.04
N ARG A 57 -0.97 -10.71 -5.06
CA ARG A 57 0.13 -11.70 -5.08
C ARG A 57 -0.36 -13.15 -5.12
N HIS A 58 -1.51 -13.45 -4.51
CA HIS A 58 -2.09 -14.79 -4.60
C HIS A 58 -2.55 -15.12 -6.02
N TRP A 59 -3.23 -14.20 -6.69
CA TRP A 59 -3.67 -14.39 -8.08
C TRP A 59 -2.50 -14.43 -9.07
N GLU A 60 -1.50 -13.59 -8.91
CA GLU A 60 -0.28 -13.60 -9.73
C GLU A 60 0.45 -14.94 -9.66
N ARG A 61 0.68 -15.48 -8.44
CA ARG A 61 1.29 -16.81 -8.28
C ARG A 61 0.50 -17.94 -8.96
N ARG A 62 -0.83 -17.79 -9.00
CA ARG A 62 -1.72 -18.76 -9.63
C ARG A 62 -1.67 -18.64 -11.16
N SER A 63 -1.61 -17.41 -11.66
CA SER A 63 -1.44 -17.08 -13.07
C SER A 63 -0.10 -17.58 -13.61
N ASP A 64 1.00 -17.34 -12.89
CA ASP A 64 2.32 -17.78 -13.31
C ASP A 64 2.44 -19.30 -13.38
N ARG A 65 1.87 -20.00 -12.40
CA ARG A 65 1.81 -21.46 -12.40
C ARG A 65 1.01 -21.97 -13.59
N PHE A 66 -0.16 -21.38 -13.83
CA PHE A 66 -0.98 -21.72 -14.97
C PHE A 66 -0.25 -21.47 -16.30
N ALA A 67 0.51 -20.38 -16.41
CA ALA A 67 1.30 -20.08 -17.60
C ALA A 67 2.37 -21.16 -17.85
N LEU A 68 3.13 -21.54 -16.81
CA LEU A 68 4.12 -22.61 -16.90
C LEU A 68 3.49 -23.97 -17.28
N GLU A 69 2.36 -24.31 -16.66
CA GLU A 69 1.63 -25.55 -16.96
C GLU A 69 1.09 -25.59 -18.39
N MET A 70 0.64 -24.44 -18.91
CA MET A 70 0.07 -24.33 -20.24
C MET A 70 1.12 -24.31 -21.35
N THR A 71 2.28 -23.67 -21.13
CA THR A 71 3.32 -23.55 -22.16
C THR A 71 4.36 -24.67 -22.10
N ASP A 72 4.55 -25.31 -20.95
CA ASP A 72 5.65 -26.25 -20.66
C ASP A 72 7.04 -25.71 -21.02
N ASP A 73 7.22 -24.37 -21.03
CA ASP A 73 8.46 -23.69 -21.40
C ASP A 73 8.95 -22.75 -20.28
N PRO A 74 9.66 -23.30 -19.28
CA PRO A 74 10.21 -22.51 -18.19
C PRO A 74 11.31 -21.54 -18.66
N ALA A 75 12.04 -21.86 -19.75
CA ALA A 75 13.11 -21.02 -20.26
C ALA A 75 12.57 -19.73 -20.87
N ALA A 76 11.49 -19.82 -21.67
CA ALA A 76 10.79 -18.66 -22.21
C ALA A 76 10.19 -17.79 -21.09
N PHE A 77 9.61 -18.42 -20.06
CA PHE A 77 9.07 -17.70 -18.90
C PHE A 77 10.16 -16.89 -18.17
N ILE A 78 11.30 -17.52 -17.86
CA ILE A 78 12.43 -16.84 -17.19
C ILE A 78 12.95 -15.67 -18.05
N SER A 79 13.09 -15.88 -19.36
CA SER A 79 13.50 -14.84 -20.30
C SER A 79 12.53 -13.65 -20.30
N ALA A 80 11.22 -13.92 -20.31
CA ALA A 80 10.20 -12.87 -20.23
C ALA A 80 10.28 -12.10 -18.90
N MET A 81 10.43 -12.79 -17.77
CA MET A 81 10.56 -12.15 -16.45
C MET A 81 11.80 -11.26 -16.34
N ARG A 82 12.95 -11.71 -16.88
CA ARG A 82 14.18 -10.90 -16.91
C ARG A 82 14.01 -9.64 -17.75
N LYS A 83 13.45 -9.77 -18.96
CA LYS A 83 13.16 -8.61 -19.83
C LYS A 83 12.22 -7.61 -19.16
N LEU A 84 11.17 -8.08 -18.51
CA LEU A 84 10.25 -7.24 -17.76
C LEU A 84 10.95 -6.51 -16.60
N ALA A 85 11.83 -7.19 -15.87
CA ALA A 85 12.60 -6.58 -14.79
C ALA A 85 13.54 -5.48 -15.30
N GLU A 86 14.26 -5.75 -16.39
CA GLU A 86 15.16 -4.80 -17.03
C GLU A 86 14.41 -3.56 -17.55
N GLN A 87 13.27 -3.76 -18.21
CA GLN A 87 12.46 -2.68 -18.76
C GLN A 87 11.85 -1.77 -17.69
N ASN A 88 11.48 -2.33 -16.54
CA ASN A 88 10.87 -1.59 -15.45
C ASN A 88 11.86 -1.14 -14.37
N LEU A 89 13.17 -1.41 -14.54
CA LEU A 89 14.20 -1.16 -13.53
C LEU A 89 13.79 -1.72 -12.15
N ALA A 90 13.13 -2.88 -12.17
CA ALA A 90 12.55 -3.47 -10.96
C ALA A 90 13.65 -3.99 -10.05
N ASP A 91 13.48 -3.81 -8.74
CA ASP A 91 14.30 -4.51 -7.75
C ASP A 91 13.95 -6.01 -7.79
N PRO A 92 14.90 -6.89 -8.19
CA PRO A 92 14.63 -8.31 -8.31
C PRO A 92 14.54 -9.02 -6.95
N ASP A 93 15.07 -8.42 -5.87
CA ASP A 93 15.20 -9.05 -4.55
C ASP A 93 14.87 -8.10 -3.38
N PRO A 94 13.62 -7.63 -3.29
CA PRO A 94 13.19 -6.90 -2.12
C PRO A 94 13.19 -7.81 -0.88
N PRO A 95 13.55 -7.29 0.32
CA PRO A 95 13.42 -8.04 1.56
C PRO A 95 12.00 -8.56 1.77
N ALA A 96 11.86 -9.81 2.22
CA ALA A 96 10.56 -10.48 2.40
C ALA A 96 9.46 -9.68 3.15
N PRO A 97 9.74 -8.96 4.27
CA PRO A 97 8.70 -8.17 4.93
C PRO A 97 8.26 -6.96 4.11
N ILE A 98 9.17 -6.37 3.33
CA ILE A 98 8.86 -5.25 2.43
C ILE A 98 8.00 -5.76 1.27
N GLU A 99 8.37 -6.88 0.65
CA GLU A 99 7.56 -7.53 -0.39
C GLU A 99 6.15 -7.86 0.14
N ALA A 100 6.04 -8.37 1.36
CA ALA A 100 4.76 -8.76 1.94
C ALA A 100 3.82 -7.58 2.21
N LEU A 101 4.36 -6.42 2.62
CA LEU A 101 3.54 -5.29 3.05
C LEU A 101 3.29 -4.25 1.96
N LEU A 102 4.27 -4.03 1.07
CA LEU A 102 4.29 -2.89 0.16
C LEU A 102 4.20 -3.27 -1.32
N TYR A 103 4.53 -4.51 -1.71
CA TYR A 103 4.50 -4.92 -3.12
C TYR A 103 3.16 -5.58 -3.45
N ASP A 104 2.52 -5.13 -4.52
CA ASP A 104 1.27 -5.70 -5.06
C ASP A 104 1.49 -6.99 -5.86
N HIS A 105 2.71 -7.23 -6.33
CA HIS A 105 3.12 -8.42 -7.08
C HIS A 105 4.29 -9.16 -6.41
N PRO A 106 4.45 -10.47 -6.66
CA PRO A 106 5.64 -11.21 -6.22
C PRO A 106 6.91 -10.62 -6.84
N SER A 107 8.04 -10.73 -6.15
CA SER A 107 9.33 -10.33 -6.70
C SER A 107 9.72 -11.16 -7.92
N ILE A 108 10.51 -10.57 -8.82
CA ILE A 108 11.02 -11.27 -10.02
C ILE A 108 11.81 -12.51 -9.61
N ARG A 109 12.60 -12.43 -8.52
CA ARG A 109 13.27 -13.61 -7.96
C ARG A 109 12.28 -14.72 -7.65
N ASN A 110 11.21 -14.45 -6.90
CA ASN A 110 10.24 -15.48 -6.54
C ASN A 110 9.60 -16.16 -7.77
N ARG A 111 9.30 -15.36 -8.82
CA ARG A 111 8.75 -15.88 -10.09
C ARG A 111 9.75 -16.75 -10.84
N ILE A 112 11.02 -16.33 -10.90
CA ILE A 112 12.11 -17.12 -11.52
C ILE A 112 12.35 -18.42 -10.74
N THR A 113 12.40 -18.36 -9.41
CA THR A 113 12.56 -19.57 -8.56
C THR A 113 11.47 -20.58 -8.83
N MET A 114 10.21 -20.14 -8.91
CA MET A 114 9.09 -21.01 -9.23
C MET A 114 9.22 -21.68 -10.62
N ALA A 115 9.72 -20.96 -11.63
CA ALA A 115 9.98 -21.53 -12.95
C ALA A 115 11.14 -22.55 -12.94
N LEU A 116 12.18 -22.31 -12.15
CA LEU A 116 13.30 -23.26 -11.98
C LEU A 116 12.85 -24.54 -11.26
N GLU A 117 12.04 -24.41 -10.21
CA GLU A 117 11.43 -25.55 -9.52
C GLU A 117 10.54 -26.38 -10.45
N TYR A 118 9.74 -25.69 -11.28
CA TYR A 118 8.92 -26.35 -12.30
C TYR A 118 9.77 -27.13 -13.30
N GLN A 119 10.86 -26.54 -13.78
CA GLN A 119 11.79 -27.18 -14.70
C GLN A 119 12.39 -28.46 -14.10
N ALA A 120 12.90 -28.38 -12.86
CA ALA A 120 13.50 -29.53 -12.17
C ALA A 120 12.49 -30.68 -12.00
N MET A 121 11.26 -30.37 -11.58
CA MET A 121 10.19 -31.35 -11.46
C MET A 121 9.87 -32.04 -12.80
N ARG A 122 9.87 -31.30 -13.91
CA ARG A 122 9.61 -31.85 -15.25
C ARG A 122 10.73 -32.76 -15.74
N GLU A 123 11.98 -32.42 -15.43
CA GLU A 123 13.14 -33.25 -15.76
C GLU A 123 13.10 -34.59 -15.02
N GLU A 124 12.79 -34.58 -13.72
CA GLU A 124 12.62 -35.79 -12.89
C GLU A 124 11.48 -36.68 -13.41
N GLN A 125 10.34 -36.09 -13.78
CA GLN A 125 9.22 -36.82 -14.40
C GLN A 125 9.59 -37.47 -15.74
N ARG A 126 10.47 -36.84 -16.52
CA ARG A 126 10.95 -37.40 -17.79
C ARG A 126 11.94 -38.55 -17.54
N ALA A 127 12.80 -38.43 -16.53
CA ALA A 127 13.73 -39.50 -16.15
C ALA A 127 12.98 -40.75 -15.68
N THR A 128 12.06 -40.61 -14.73
CA THR A 128 11.24 -41.71 -14.18
C THR A 128 10.33 -42.38 -15.20
N ARG A 129 9.88 -41.66 -16.25
CA ARG A 129 9.07 -42.25 -17.33
C ARG A 129 9.89 -43.09 -18.32
N ASN A 130 11.19 -42.83 -18.42
CA ASN A 130 12.07 -43.49 -19.38
C ASN A 130 12.78 -44.74 -18.80
N GLU A 131 12.58 -45.01 -17.51
CA GLU A 131 12.99 -46.24 -16.80
C GLU A 131 11.87 -47.29 -16.84
#